data_AF-A0A925PMZ6-F1
#
_entry.id   AF-A0A925PMZ6-F1
#
_cell.length_a   1.000
_cell.length_b   1.000
_cell.length_c   1.000
_cell.angle_alpha   90.00
_cell.angle_beta   90.00
_cell.angle_gamma   90.00
#
_symmetry.space_group_name_H-M   'P 1'
#
loop_
_entity.id
_entity.type
_entity.pdbx_description
1 polymer ?
#
loop_
_entity_poly.entity_id
_entity_poly.type
_entity_poly.pdbx_seq_one_letter_code
_entity_poly.pdbx_strand_id
1 'polypeptide(L)'
;LRSSLYAELLGQKIGNHQVHCWLVNTGWSGGGPGVGSRMPIAYSRALVNAALDGTLSAGAFLKDSVFKLDIPTCCPGVEDAVLNPRNAWADKDAYDLTASRLVEMFRTNFRQFEATVSAEIAGVL
;
A
#
# COMPACT_ATOMS: atom_id res chain seq x y z
N LEU A 1 -10.30 -12.97 -20.77
CA LEU A 1 -8.82 -12.82 -20.78
C LEU A 1 -8.32 -13.14 -19.36
N ARG A 2 -7.15 -13.78 -19.21
CA ARG A 2 -6.60 -14.16 -17.88
C ARG A 2 -6.07 -12.90 -17.16
N SER A 3 -6.19 -12.85 -15.83
CA SER A 3 -5.69 -11.72 -15.01
C SER A 3 -4.18 -11.48 -15.21
N SER A 4 -3.40 -12.55 -15.40
CA SER A 4 -1.95 -12.47 -15.61
C SER A 4 -1.55 -11.68 -16.86
N LEU A 5 -2.35 -11.72 -17.93
CA LEU A 5 -2.10 -10.93 -19.14
C LEU A 5 -2.20 -9.42 -18.85
N TYR A 6 -3.16 -9.01 -18.02
CA TYR A 6 -3.31 -7.61 -17.64
C TYR A 6 -2.19 -7.16 -16.70
N ALA A 7 -1.73 -8.04 -15.80
CA ALA A 7 -0.59 -7.76 -14.93
C ALA A 7 0.70 -7.55 -15.75
N GLU A 8 0.94 -8.39 -16.76
CA GLU A 8 2.08 -8.24 -17.67
C GLU A 8 2.01 -6.94 -18.47
N LEU A 9 0.85 -6.64 -19.07
CA LEU A 9 0.65 -5.38 -19.81
C LEU A 9 0.85 -4.16 -18.91
N LEU A 10 0.37 -4.21 -17.66
CA LEU A 10 0.59 -3.14 -16.70
C LEU A 10 2.08 -2.98 -16.38
N GLY A 11 2.79 -4.08 -16.10
CA GLY A 11 4.24 -4.06 -15.83
C GLY A 11 5.04 -3.45 -16.99
N GLN A 12 4.74 -3.86 -18.23
CA GLN A 12 5.35 -3.29 -19.43
C GLN A 12 5.08 -1.79 -19.57
N LYS A 13 3.84 -1.34 -19.31
CA LYS A 13 3.48 0.08 -19.37
C LYS A 13 4.20 0.88 -18.29
N ILE A 14 4.33 0.33 -17.08
CA ILE A 14 5.07 0.98 -16.01
C ILE A 14 6.55 1.15 -16.40
N GLY A 15 7.20 0.07 -16.86
CA GLY A 15 8.60 0.10 -17.26
C GLY A 15 8.87 1.05 -18.44
N ASN A 16 8.03 1.02 -19.47
CA ASN A 16 8.23 1.84 -20.68
C ASN A 16 7.97 3.33 -20.47
N HIS A 17 7.08 3.68 -19.54
CA HIS A 17 6.68 5.08 -19.30
C HIS A 17 7.25 5.65 -17.99
N GLN A 18 8.01 4.85 -17.22
CA GLN A 18 8.65 5.25 -15.96
C GLN A 18 7.67 5.92 -14.98
N VAL A 19 6.46 5.40 -14.88
CA VAL A 19 5.42 5.99 -14.03
C VAL A 19 5.62 5.63 -12.57
N HIS A 20 5.24 6.55 -11.68
CA HIS A 20 5.14 6.27 -10.25
C HIS A 20 3.81 5.56 -9.94
N CYS A 21 3.88 4.43 -9.23
CA CYS A 21 2.71 3.69 -8.77
C CYS A 21 2.47 3.89 -7.28
N TRP A 22 1.24 4.20 -6.90
CA TRP A 22 0.85 4.50 -5.53
C TRP A 22 -0.26 3.55 -5.07
N LEU A 23 -0.13 3.01 -3.85
CA LEU A 23 -1.19 2.29 -3.16
C LEU A 23 -1.81 3.19 -2.08
N VAL A 24 -3.07 3.57 -2.26
CA VAL A 24 -3.75 4.51 -1.34
C VAL A 24 -4.87 3.81 -0.58
N ASN A 25 -4.78 3.80 0.75
CA ASN A 25 -5.85 3.31 1.62
C ASN A 25 -6.95 4.38 1.78
N THR A 26 -8.15 4.10 1.27
CA THR A 26 -9.38 4.91 1.47
C THR A 26 -10.38 4.23 2.42
N GLY A 27 -9.92 3.17 3.09
CA GLY A 27 -10.65 2.39 4.07
C GLY A 27 -10.50 2.96 5.47
N TRP A 28 -10.09 2.10 6.41
CA TRP A 28 -9.98 2.40 7.83
C TRP A 28 -8.52 2.52 8.28
N SER A 29 -8.30 3.24 9.38
CA SER A 29 -7.01 3.39 10.06
C SER A 29 -7.19 3.27 11.58
N GLY A 30 -6.12 2.88 12.27
CA GLY A 30 -6.11 2.66 13.73
C GLY A 30 -6.89 1.43 14.23
N GLY A 31 -7.46 0.64 13.32
CA GLY A 31 -8.28 -0.53 13.64
C GLY A 31 -9.22 -0.89 12.48
N GLY A 32 -9.88 -2.05 12.59
CA GLY A 32 -10.99 -2.41 11.71
C GLY A 32 -12.28 -1.64 12.04
N PRO A 33 -13.38 -1.85 11.28
CA PRO A 33 -14.68 -1.25 11.58
C PRO A 33 -15.10 -1.49 13.04
N GLY A 34 -15.54 -0.43 13.71
CA GLY A 34 -15.94 -0.47 15.13
C GLY A 34 -14.81 -0.25 16.13
N VAL A 35 -13.54 -0.28 15.71
CA VAL A 35 -12.37 0.03 16.54
C VAL A 35 -11.60 1.23 16.00
N GLY A 36 -11.28 1.20 14.71
CA GLY A 36 -10.60 2.29 14.02
C GLY A 36 -11.54 3.41 13.61
N SER A 37 -11.02 4.33 12.79
CA SER A 37 -11.80 5.36 12.11
C SER A 37 -11.60 5.30 10.60
N ARG A 38 -12.58 5.81 9.84
CA ARG A 38 -12.45 5.92 8.39
C ARG A 38 -11.38 6.95 8.06
N MET A 39 -10.52 6.67 7.09
CA MET A 39 -9.53 7.63 6.60
C MET A 39 -10.23 8.94 6.21
N PRO A 40 -9.82 10.10 6.79
CA PRO A 40 -10.40 11.38 6.40
C PRO A 40 -10.21 11.62 4.91
N ILE A 41 -11.30 11.96 4.20
CA ILE A 41 -11.25 12.21 2.76
C ILE A 41 -10.26 13.34 2.40
N ALA A 42 -10.08 14.31 3.30
CA ALA A 42 -9.09 15.37 3.15
C ALA A 42 -7.66 14.81 3.05
N TYR A 43 -7.32 13.78 3.82
CA TYR A 43 -6.00 13.16 3.79
C TYR A 43 -5.77 12.39 2.49
N SER A 44 -6.73 11.58 2.05
CA SER A 44 -6.61 10.88 0.77
C SER A 44 -6.50 11.85 -0.42
N ARG A 45 -7.23 12.98 -0.38
CA ARG A 45 -7.09 14.05 -1.39
C ARG A 45 -5.72 14.72 -1.33
N ALA A 46 -5.21 15.03 -0.14
CA ALA A 46 -3.89 15.62 0.02
C ALA A 46 -2.79 14.68 -0.51
N LEU A 47 -2.84 13.38 -0.19
CA LEU A 47 -1.92 12.37 -0.70
C LEU A 47 -1.98 12.26 -2.22
N VAL A 48 -3.18 12.22 -2.81
CA VAL A 48 -3.32 12.15 -4.28
C VAL A 48 -2.79 13.42 -4.93
N ASN A 49 -3.07 14.60 -4.39
CA ASN A 49 -2.53 15.86 -4.93
C ASN A 49 -1.00 15.89 -4.85
N ALA A 50 -0.42 15.50 -3.71
CA ALA A 50 1.03 15.46 -3.52
C ALA A 50 1.71 14.39 -4.41
N ALA A 51 0.99 13.33 -4.79
CA ALA A 51 1.48 12.34 -5.75
C ALA A 51 1.44 12.90 -7.19
N LEU A 52 0.45 13.71 -7.52
CA LEU A 52 0.28 14.32 -8.84
C LEU A 52 1.21 15.51 -9.08
N ASP A 53 1.46 16.33 -8.06
CA ASP A 53 2.34 17.51 -8.15
C ASP A 53 3.83 17.18 -7.92
N GLY A 54 4.14 15.93 -7.58
CA GLY A 54 5.50 15.43 -7.37
C GLY A 54 6.06 15.64 -5.97
N THR A 55 5.34 16.31 -5.07
CA THR A 55 5.75 16.56 -3.68
C THR A 55 6.09 15.26 -2.95
N LEU A 56 5.25 14.23 -3.09
CA LEU A 56 5.49 12.93 -2.46
C LEU A 56 6.73 12.24 -3.04
N SER A 57 6.89 12.23 -4.36
CA SER A 57 8.04 11.59 -5.02
C SER A 57 9.39 12.21 -4.65
N ALA A 58 9.40 13.49 -4.28
CA ALA A 58 10.60 14.21 -3.84
C ALA A 58 10.94 14.01 -2.35
N GLY A 59 10.04 13.39 -1.58
CA GLY A 59 10.17 13.20 -0.13
C GLY A 59 11.01 12.00 0.28
N ALA A 60 11.13 11.80 1.59
CA ALA A 60 11.75 10.62 2.17
C ALA A 60 10.73 9.51 2.42
N PHE A 61 11.20 8.27 2.37
CA PHE A 61 10.39 7.08 2.56
C PHE A 61 11.00 6.16 3.63
N LEU A 62 10.12 5.43 4.31
CA LEU A 62 10.47 4.33 5.19
C LEU A 62 9.93 3.02 4.59
N LYS A 63 10.77 1.99 4.59
CA LYS A 63 10.37 0.65 4.16
C LYS A 63 9.49 0.02 5.24
N ASP A 64 8.27 -0.32 4.89
CA ASP A 64 7.37 -1.11 5.73
C ASP A 64 7.96 -2.50 6.01
N SER A 65 7.84 -2.99 7.24
CA SER A 65 8.44 -4.27 7.63
C SER A 65 7.63 -5.47 7.14
N VAL A 66 6.34 -5.30 6.85
CA VAL A 66 5.38 -6.38 6.56
C VAL A 66 5.22 -6.58 5.05
N PHE A 67 4.75 -5.57 4.34
CA PHE A 67 4.48 -5.51 2.90
C PHE A 67 5.65 -4.98 2.06
N LYS A 68 6.72 -4.50 2.70
CA LYS A 68 7.93 -3.93 2.03
C LYS A 68 7.66 -2.71 1.16
N LEU A 69 6.49 -2.09 1.31
CA LEU A 69 6.12 -0.84 0.64
C LEU A 69 6.96 0.32 1.15
N ASP A 70 7.26 1.27 0.26
CA ASP A 70 7.85 2.55 0.64
C ASP A 70 6.74 3.50 1.12
N ILE A 71 6.75 3.84 2.40
CA ILE A 71 5.78 4.72 3.05
C ILE A 71 6.39 6.12 3.17
N PRO A 72 5.74 7.19 2.69
CA PRO A 72 6.26 8.55 2.83
C PRO A 72 6.36 8.95 4.31
N THR A 73 7.44 9.62 4.69
CA THR A 73 7.64 10.07 6.07
C THR A 73 6.79 11.28 6.44
N CYS A 74 6.39 12.08 5.46
CA CYS A 74 5.57 13.27 5.64
C CYS A 74 4.76 13.55 4.37
N CYS A 75 3.64 14.26 4.52
CA CYS A 75 2.86 14.81 3.41
C CYS A 75 2.11 16.07 3.90
N PRO A 76 2.26 17.22 3.23
CA PRO A 76 1.53 18.43 3.61
C PRO A 76 0.01 18.17 3.70
N GLY A 77 -0.61 18.62 4.78
CA GLY A 77 -2.04 18.43 5.02
C GLY A 77 -2.44 17.03 5.51
N VAL A 78 -1.47 16.18 5.87
CA VAL A 78 -1.69 14.87 6.48
C VAL A 78 -0.85 14.78 7.75
N GLU A 79 -1.42 14.25 8.83
CA GLU A 79 -0.69 14.00 10.06
C GLU A 79 0.29 12.83 9.89
N ASP A 80 1.55 13.03 10.27
CA ASP A 80 2.60 12.00 10.16
C ASP A 80 2.25 10.70 10.90
N ALA A 81 1.51 10.81 12.00
CA ALA A 81 1.05 9.66 12.79
C ALA A 81 0.13 8.71 11.99
N VAL A 82 -0.52 9.19 10.93
CA VAL A 82 -1.45 8.41 10.09
C VAL A 82 -0.74 7.81 8.87
N LEU A 83 0.38 8.38 8.43
CA LEU A 83 1.15 7.87 7.27
C LEU A 83 1.68 6.46 7.51
N ASN A 84 2.24 6.22 8.70
CA ASN A 84 2.59 4.87 9.12
C ASN A 84 1.37 4.22 9.81
N PRO A 85 0.74 3.20 9.21
CA PRO A 85 -0.49 2.62 9.74
C PRO A 85 -0.30 2.00 11.14
N ARG A 86 0.91 1.51 11.48
CA ARG A 86 1.21 1.00 12.82
C ARG A 86 1.09 2.10 13.87
N ASN A 87 1.42 3.35 13.54
CA ASN A 87 1.36 4.48 14.47
C ASN A 87 -0.06 4.86 14.85
N ALA A 88 -1.03 4.66 13.95
CA ALA A 88 -2.44 4.95 14.19
C ALA A 88 -3.13 3.98 15.17
N TRP A 89 -2.57 2.79 15.41
CA TRP A 89 -3.16 1.81 16.33
C TRP A 89 -2.74 2.08 17.77
N ALA A 90 -3.68 2.01 18.72
CA ALA A 90 -3.37 2.13 20.14
C ALA A 90 -2.55 0.92 20.64
N ASP A 91 -2.99 -0.29 20.26
CA ASP A 91 -2.29 -1.55 20.52
C ASP A 91 -1.47 -1.95 19.30
N LYS A 92 -0.15 -1.93 19.44
CA LYS A 92 0.79 -2.22 18.35
C LYS A 92 0.89 -3.72 18.07
N ASP A 93 0.69 -4.57 19.06
CA ASP A 93 0.73 -6.02 18.89
C ASP A 93 -0.54 -6.49 18.16
N ALA A 94 -1.68 -5.85 18.43
CA ALA A 94 -2.91 -6.07 17.68
C ALA A 94 -2.78 -5.65 16.19
N TYR A 95 -2.04 -4.58 15.91
CA TYR A 95 -1.68 -4.21 14.54
C TYR A 95 -0.82 -5.31 13.89
N ASP A 96 0.28 -5.71 14.54
CA ASP A 96 1.23 -6.68 13.97
C ASP A 96 0.54 -8.04 13.68
N LEU A 97 -0.37 -8.47 14.56
CA LEU A 97 -1.21 -9.66 14.33
C LEU A 97 -2.17 -9.50 13.15
N THR A 98 -2.83 -8.35 13.04
CA THR A 98 -3.76 -8.04 11.94
C THR A 98 -3.03 -7.95 10.60
N ALA A 99 -1.89 -7.28 10.57
CA ALA A 99 -1.05 -7.14 9.39
C ALA A 99 -0.54 -8.52 8.91
N SER A 100 -0.11 -9.37 9.84
CA SER A 100 0.31 -10.75 9.54
C SER A 100 -0.82 -11.59 8.94
N ARG A 101 -2.04 -11.48 9.50
CA ARG A 101 -3.22 -12.14 8.94
C ARG A 101 -3.53 -11.67 7.52
N LEU A 102 -3.42 -10.37 7.27
CA LEU A 102 -3.66 -9.80 5.94
C LEU A 102 -2.63 -10.32 4.93
N VAL A 103 -1.35 -10.41 5.30
CA VAL A 103 -0.32 -11.02 4.44
C VAL A 103 -0.68 -12.46 4.07
N GLU A 104 -1.12 -13.28 5.04
CA GLU A 104 -1.53 -14.66 4.75
C GLU A 104 -2.76 -14.73 3.85
N MET A 105 -3.70 -13.78 3.95
CA MET A 105 -4.81 -13.67 3.01
C MET A 105 -4.33 -13.33 1.58
N PHE A 106 -3.37 -12.41 1.45
CA PHE A 106 -2.74 -12.11 0.15
C PHE A 106 -2.04 -13.33 -0.44
N ARG A 107 -1.20 -14.02 0.34
CA ARG A 107 -0.50 -15.24 -0.08
C ARG A 107 -1.47 -16.34 -0.51
N THR A 108 -2.48 -16.60 0.31
CA THR A 108 -3.50 -17.62 0.02
C THR A 108 -4.25 -17.30 -1.26
N ASN A 109 -4.66 -16.05 -1.45
CA ASN A 109 -5.33 -15.62 -2.67
C ASN A 109 -4.40 -15.67 -3.90
N PHE A 110 -3.10 -15.42 -3.72
CA PHE A 110 -2.13 -15.37 -4.82
C PHE A 110 -1.80 -16.75 -5.40
N ARG A 111 -1.93 -17.84 -4.62
CA ARG A 111 -1.66 -19.22 -5.06
C ARG A 111 -2.31 -19.60 -6.40
N GLN A 112 -3.51 -19.09 -6.67
CA GLN A 112 -4.22 -19.39 -7.93
C GLN A 112 -3.54 -18.77 -9.17
N PHE A 113 -2.61 -17.84 -9.00
CA PHE A 113 -1.93 -17.12 -10.08
C PHE A 113 -0.47 -17.55 -10.28
N GLU A 114 0.15 -18.26 -9.31
CA GLU A 114 1.58 -18.62 -9.31
C GLU A 114 2.05 -19.26 -10.61
N ALA A 115 1.28 -20.19 -11.17
CA ALA A 115 1.62 -20.88 -12.42
C ALA A 115 1.49 -20.01 -13.69
N THR A 116 0.97 -18.78 -13.56
CA THR A 116 0.60 -17.92 -14.70
C THR A 116 1.29 -16.56 -14.70
N VAL A 117 2.06 -16.24 -13.66
CA VAL A 117 2.80 -14.99 -13.51
C VAL A 117 4.31 -15.24 -13.62
N SER A 118 5.10 -14.19 -13.82
CA SER A 118 6.57 -14.30 -13.80
C SER A 118 7.09 -14.64 -12.41
N ALA A 119 8.29 -15.22 -12.34
CA ALA A 119 8.98 -15.49 -11.08
C ALA A 119 9.23 -14.21 -10.25
N GLU A 120 9.43 -13.08 -10.94
CA GLU A 120 9.55 -11.77 -10.31
C GLU A 120 8.28 -11.41 -9.52
N ILE A 121 7.09 -11.53 -10.13
CA ILE A 121 5.82 -11.23 -9.46
C ILE A 121 5.53 -12.25 -8.35
N ALA A 122 5.86 -13.53 -8.59
CA ALA A 122 5.65 -14.59 -7.60
C ALA A 122 6.54 -14.45 -6.35
N GLY A 123 7.69 -13.77 -6.45
CA GLY A 123 8.65 -13.60 -5.35
C GLY A 123 8.39 -12.42 -4.42
N VAL A 124 7.33 -11.63 -4.64
CA VAL A 124 7.06 -10.38 -3.87
C VAL A 124 6.33 -10.63 -2.54
N LEU A 125 5.80 -11.85 -2.30
CA LEU A 125 5.01 -12.19 -1.11
C LEU A 125 5.60 -13.32 -0.26
#